data_AF-A0A5Q2RPT1-F1
#
_entry.id   AF-A0A5Q2RPT1-F1
#
_cell.length_a   1.000
_cell.length_b   1.000
_cell.length_c   1.000
_cell.angle_alpha   90.00
_cell.angle_beta   90.00
_cell.angle_gamma   90.00
#
_symmetry.space_group_name_H-M   'P 1'
#
loop_
_entity.id
_entity.type
_entity.pdbx_description
1 polymer ?
#
loop_
_entity_poly.entity_id
_entity_poly.type
_entity_poly.pdbx_seq_one_letter_code
_entity_poly.pdbx_strand_id
1 'polypeptide(L)'
;MATTEPSIPITGDPDADQLLVDDPFALVVGMLLDQQVSMETAFAGPSKLKARLGDRFTAEAVAAMDPDEFEAVCREKPAIHRFPKAMGARIHEMARHVVERYDGDPAAIWTGVDDGDELKDRVSALPGFGEEKTKIFIALLAKRLGVRPTGWEAAAAPFSDDVPRSIADVGSPQTLLEVREWKRAQKAAGKSKQD
;
A
#
# COMPACT_ATOMS: atom_id res chain seq x y z
N MET A 1 -16.00 -6.12 -20.46
CA MET A 1 -14.82 -5.26 -20.25
C MET A 1 -13.64 -6.19 -20.07
N ALA A 2 -12.51 -5.95 -20.75
CA ALA A 2 -11.35 -6.81 -20.63
C ALA A 2 -10.95 -6.91 -19.16
N THR A 3 -10.86 -8.13 -18.64
CA THR A 3 -10.24 -8.42 -17.35
C THR A 3 -8.76 -8.12 -17.50
N THR A 4 -8.36 -6.88 -17.22
CA THR A 4 -6.95 -6.53 -17.17
C THR A 4 -6.34 -7.32 -16.02
N GLU A 5 -5.30 -8.08 -16.33
CA GLU A 5 -4.52 -8.84 -15.36
C GLU A 5 -4.05 -7.92 -14.21
N PRO A 6 -4.07 -8.38 -12.95
CA PRO A 6 -3.64 -7.56 -11.83
C PRO A 6 -2.24 -6.99 -12.03
N SER A 7 -2.07 -5.69 -11.84
CA SER A 7 -0.79 -5.01 -12.09
C SER A 7 -0.66 -3.70 -11.32
N ILE A 8 0.53 -3.45 -10.76
CA ILE A 8 0.89 -2.22 -10.03
C ILE A 8 2.26 -1.73 -10.54
N PRO A 9 2.36 -1.16 -11.76
CA PRO A 9 3.63 -0.78 -12.38
C PRO A 9 4.14 0.57 -11.87
N ILE A 10 4.70 0.61 -10.66
CA ILE A 10 5.02 1.86 -9.95
C ILE A 10 6.51 2.05 -9.68
N THR A 11 7.26 0.98 -9.43
CA THR A 11 8.65 1.08 -8.96
C THR A 11 9.64 1.29 -10.11
N GLY A 12 9.26 0.87 -11.32
CA GLY A 12 10.16 0.80 -12.47
C GLY A 12 11.03 -0.47 -12.48
N ASP A 13 10.82 -1.37 -11.52
CA ASP A 13 11.42 -2.69 -11.42
C ASP A 13 10.29 -3.74 -11.53
N PRO A 14 10.24 -4.54 -12.61
CA PRO A 14 9.18 -5.53 -12.80
C PRO A 14 9.04 -6.54 -11.67
N ASP A 15 10.14 -6.95 -11.04
CA ASP A 15 10.09 -7.95 -9.96
C ASP A 15 9.51 -7.34 -8.68
N ALA A 16 9.83 -6.08 -8.39
CA ALA A 16 9.24 -5.35 -7.27
C ALA A 16 7.76 -5.02 -7.53
N ASP A 17 7.38 -4.68 -8.75
CA ASP A 17 5.98 -4.45 -9.14
C ASP A 17 5.14 -5.73 -9.05
N GLN A 18 5.71 -6.87 -9.48
CA GLN A 18 5.06 -8.18 -9.37
C GLN A 18 4.87 -8.60 -7.91
N LEU A 19 5.86 -8.35 -7.05
CA LEU A 19 5.76 -8.63 -5.62
C LEU A 19 4.55 -7.93 -4.97
N LEU A 20 4.21 -6.71 -5.40
CA LEU A 20 3.05 -5.97 -4.87
C LEU A 20 1.70 -6.59 -5.26
N VAL A 21 1.67 -7.38 -6.33
CA VAL A 21 0.49 -8.12 -6.79
C VAL A 21 0.39 -9.46 -6.07
N ASP A 22 1.51 -10.17 -5.93
CA ASP A 22 1.53 -11.56 -5.45
C ASP A 22 1.58 -11.68 -3.93
N ASP A 23 2.11 -10.69 -3.22
CA ASP A 23 2.32 -10.72 -1.78
C ASP A 23 1.47 -9.63 -1.07
N PRO A 24 0.36 -10.03 -0.42
CA PRO A 24 -0.51 -9.13 0.36
C PRO A 24 0.24 -8.33 1.44
N PHE A 25 1.27 -8.93 2.06
CA PHE A 25 2.08 -8.24 3.06
C PHE A 25 2.92 -7.15 2.41
N ALA A 26 3.53 -7.44 1.26
CA ALA A 26 4.26 -6.44 0.49
C ALA A 26 3.37 -5.25 0.11
N LEU A 27 2.15 -5.51 -0.34
CA LEU A 27 1.19 -4.47 -0.72
C LEU A 27 0.83 -3.54 0.45
N VAL A 28 0.48 -4.11 1.61
CA VAL A 28 0.13 -3.34 2.82
C VAL A 28 1.33 -2.54 3.33
N VAL A 29 2.53 -3.12 3.32
CA VAL A 29 3.77 -2.43 3.70
C VAL A 29 4.07 -1.28 2.73
N GLY A 30 3.91 -1.49 1.41
CA GLY A 30 4.10 -0.44 0.41
C GLY A 30 3.18 0.76 0.64
N MET A 31 1.89 0.50 0.90
CA MET A 31 0.92 1.55 1.22
C MET A 31 1.23 2.26 2.54
N LEU A 32 1.69 1.53 3.56
CA LEU A 32 2.10 2.10 4.84
C LEU A 32 3.27 3.09 4.67
N LEU A 33 4.22 2.76 3.80
CA LEU A 33 5.40 3.55 3.47
C LEU A 33 5.12 4.75 2.56
N ASP A 34 3.95 4.84 1.91
CA ASP A 34 3.57 6.00 1.06
C ASP A 34 3.24 7.23 1.91
N GLN A 35 4.28 7.81 2.51
CA GLN A 35 4.17 9.04 3.28
C GLN A 35 5.46 9.84 3.20
N GLN A 36 5.32 11.07 2.70
CA GLN A 36 6.41 12.02 2.55
C GLN A 36 7.61 11.52 1.71
N VAL A 37 7.45 10.47 0.91
CA VAL A 37 8.39 10.06 -0.14
C VAL A 37 7.63 10.01 -1.48
N SER A 38 8.33 9.71 -2.57
CA SER A 38 7.65 9.42 -3.83
C SER A 38 6.97 8.04 -3.75
N MET A 39 5.90 7.83 -4.51
CA MET A 39 5.19 6.54 -4.51
C MET A 39 6.14 5.41 -4.92
N GLU A 40 6.96 5.64 -5.93
CA GLU A 40 7.97 4.71 -6.43
C GLU A 40 8.95 4.30 -5.32
N THR A 41 9.37 5.25 -4.49
CA THR A 41 10.26 4.98 -3.35
C THR A 41 9.56 4.15 -2.27
N ALA A 42 8.31 4.48 -1.95
CA ALA A 42 7.52 3.77 -0.95
C ALA A 42 7.26 2.32 -1.36
N PHE A 43 6.75 2.13 -2.57
CA PHE A 43 6.37 0.83 -3.12
C PHE A 43 7.57 -0.05 -3.52
N ALA A 44 8.78 0.52 -3.65
CA ALA A 44 10.02 -0.27 -3.72
C ALA A 44 10.52 -0.76 -2.34
N GLY A 45 9.99 -0.21 -1.25
CA GLY A 45 10.36 -0.57 0.13
C GLY A 45 10.16 -2.06 0.48
N PRO A 46 9.01 -2.68 0.13
CA PRO A 46 8.76 -4.11 0.34
C PRO A 46 9.82 -5.02 -0.29
N SER A 47 10.21 -4.77 -1.55
CA SER A 47 11.24 -5.57 -2.23
C SER A 47 12.58 -5.54 -1.48
N LYS A 48 12.98 -4.36 -0.95
CA LYS A 48 14.20 -4.25 -0.10
C LYS A 48 14.08 -5.06 1.18
N LEU A 49 12.92 -5.08 1.83
CA LEU A 49 12.69 -5.88 3.04
C LEU A 49 12.70 -7.37 2.71
N LYS A 50 12.03 -7.78 1.62
CA LYS A 50 12.03 -9.16 1.13
C LYS A 50 13.45 -9.65 0.85
N ALA A 51 14.29 -8.84 0.20
CA ALA A 51 15.69 -9.20 -0.06
C ALA A 51 16.52 -9.41 1.23
N ARG A 52 16.21 -8.68 2.32
CA ARG A 52 16.93 -8.79 3.60
C ARG A 52 16.44 -9.95 4.47
N LEU A 53 15.13 -10.19 4.46
CA LEU A 53 14.46 -11.14 5.35
C LEU A 53 14.26 -12.51 4.70
N GLY A 54 14.25 -12.58 3.36
CA GLY A 54 13.95 -13.79 2.60
C GLY A 54 12.57 -14.33 2.93
N ASP A 55 12.51 -15.61 3.31
CA ASP A 55 11.28 -16.29 3.70
C ASP A 55 10.68 -15.76 5.01
N ARG A 56 11.45 -14.98 5.79
CA ARG A 56 10.95 -14.30 6.99
C ARG A 56 10.22 -12.99 6.70
N PHE A 57 10.05 -12.62 5.42
CA PHE A 57 9.18 -11.51 5.06
C PHE A 57 7.71 -11.98 5.10
N THR A 58 7.18 -12.13 6.31
CA THR A 58 5.76 -12.40 6.57
C THR A 58 5.30 -11.57 7.78
N ALA A 59 3.99 -11.41 7.96
CA ALA A 59 3.46 -10.68 9.12
C ALA A 59 3.83 -11.38 10.44
N GLU A 60 3.75 -12.71 10.50
CA GLU A 60 4.07 -13.48 11.72
C GLU A 60 5.55 -13.37 12.08
N ALA A 61 6.44 -13.55 11.11
CA ALA A 61 7.86 -13.47 11.35
C ALA A 61 8.27 -12.07 11.79
N VAL A 62 7.76 -11.01 11.12
CA VAL A 62 8.04 -9.62 11.51
C VAL A 62 7.46 -9.29 12.89
N ALA A 63 6.22 -9.71 13.18
CA ALA A 63 5.59 -9.49 14.49
C ALA A 63 6.33 -10.17 15.65
N ALA A 64 6.95 -11.33 15.39
CA ALA A 64 7.71 -12.09 16.36
C ALA A 64 9.16 -11.61 16.55
N MET A 65 9.71 -10.82 15.62
CA MET A 65 11.05 -10.25 15.77
C MET A 65 11.10 -9.23 16.92
N ASP A 66 12.27 -9.13 17.55
CA ASP A 66 12.54 -8.01 18.45
C ASP A 66 12.42 -6.67 17.68
N PRO A 67 11.69 -5.66 18.22
CA PRO A 67 11.46 -4.41 17.51
C PRO A 67 12.75 -3.67 17.12
N ASP A 68 13.80 -3.70 17.95
CA ASP A 68 15.06 -3.01 17.67
C ASP A 68 15.86 -3.76 16.59
N GLU A 69 15.80 -5.10 16.58
CA GLU A 69 16.37 -5.92 15.50
C GLU A 69 15.69 -5.66 14.16
N PHE A 70 14.35 -5.63 14.13
CA PHE A 70 13.60 -5.35 12.91
C PHE A 70 13.81 -3.90 12.43
N GLU A 71 13.91 -2.94 13.36
CA GLU A 71 14.30 -1.56 13.04
C GLU A 71 15.68 -1.51 12.37
N ALA A 72 16.64 -2.29 12.86
CA ALA A 72 17.98 -2.37 12.27
C ALA A 72 17.92 -2.86 10.81
N VAL A 73 17.10 -3.88 10.52
CA VAL A 73 16.84 -4.35 9.15
C VAL A 73 16.28 -3.22 8.28
N CYS A 74 15.33 -2.42 8.79
CA CYS A 74 14.75 -1.30 8.05
C CYS A 74 15.78 -0.18 7.74
N ARG A 75 16.79 0.00 8.60
CA ARG A 75 17.83 1.03 8.48
C ARG A 75 19.00 0.63 7.59
N GLU A 76 19.16 -0.66 7.28
CA GLU A 76 20.24 -1.13 6.42
C GLU A 76 20.28 -0.35 5.10
N LYS A 77 21.48 0.11 4.70
CA LYS A 77 21.66 1.00 3.54
C LYS A 77 21.63 0.21 2.23
N PRO A 78 20.93 0.70 1.18
CA PRO A 78 20.08 1.89 1.17
C PRO A 78 18.80 1.66 1.99
N ALA A 79 18.45 2.59 2.89
CA ALA A 79 17.32 2.43 3.81
C ALA A 79 15.99 2.23 3.07
N ILE A 80 15.03 1.57 3.72
CA ILE A 80 13.69 1.35 3.14
C ILE A 80 12.89 2.65 2.98
N HIS A 81 13.20 3.64 3.81
CA HIS A 81 12.50 4.91 3.87
C HIS A 81 13.45 6.00 4.39
N ARG A 82 13.13 7.28 4.17
CA ARG A 82 13.87 8.41 4.74
C ARG A 82 13.71 8.57 6.27
N PHE A 83 12.73 7.88 6.85
CA PHE A 83 12.50 7.79 8.30
C PHE A 83 12.49 6.31 8.74
N PRO A 84 13.59 5.58 8.59
CA PRO A 84 13.59 4.12 8.67
C PRO A 84 13.23 3.61 10.07
N LYS A 85 13.64 4.31 11.14
CA LYS A 85 13.25 3.97 12.53
C LYS A 85 11.73 4.04 12.72
N ALA A 86 11.14 5.18 12.37
CA ALA A 86 9.72 5.42 12.57
C ALA A 86 8.83 4.58 11.63
N MET A 87 9.33 4.20 10.45
CA MET A 87 8.60 3.30 9.56
C MET A 87 8.76 1.84 9.97
N GLY A 88 9.93 1.42 10.45
CA GLY A 88 10.15 0.08 10.98
C GLY A 88 9.23 -0.23 12.16
N ALA A 89 9.13 0.70 13.13
CA ALA A 89 8.20 0.57 14.25
C ALA A 89 6.74 0.44 13.79
N ARG A 90 6.32 1.22 12.78
CA ARG A 90 4.95 1.12 12.23
C ARG A 90 4.71 -0.18 11.49
N ILE A 91 5.67 -0.67 10.72
CA ILE A 91 5.54 -1.97 10.03
C ILE A 91 5.43 -3.10 11.06
N HIS A 92 6.21 -3.06 12.14
CA HIS A 92 6.13 -4.03 13.22
C HIS A 92 4.77 -4.02 13.91
N GLU A 93 4.26 -2.83 14.26
CA GLU A 93 2.91 -2.66 14.81
C GLU A 93 1.82 -3.16 13.86
N MET A 94 1.97 -2.86 12.56
CA MET A 94 1.05 -3.34 11.53
C MET A 94 1.07 -4.87 11.46
N ALA A 95 2.25 -5.48 11.39
CA ALA A 95 2.41 -6.93 11.36
C ALA A 95 1.76 -7.61 12.58
N ARG A 96 1.92 -7.05 13.79
CA ARG A 96 1.26 -7.54 15.01
C ARG A 96 -0.26 -7.47 14.90
N HIS A 97 -0.81 -6.36 14.40
CA HIS A 97 -2.25 -6.25 14.19
C HIS A 97 -2.76 -7.28 13.18
N VAL A 98 -2.01 -7.56 12.10
CA VAL A 98 -2.36 -8.63 11.15
C VAL A 98 -2.39 -10.00 11.84
N VAL A 99 -1.39 -10.32 12.65
CA VAL A 99 -1.37 -11.57 13.43
C VAL A 99 -2.56 -11.67 14.38
N GLU A 100 -2.83 -10.59 15.13
CA GLU A 100 -3.86 -10.58 16.17
C GLU A 100 -5.30 -10.60 15.62
N ARG A 101 -5.53 -10.06 14.42
CA ARG A 101 -6.89 -9.88 13.86
C ARG A 101 -7.20 -10.73 12.64
N TYR A 102 -6.17 -11.20 11.96
CA TYR A 102 -6.29 -11.88 10.67
C TYR A 102 -5.41 -13.14 10.60
N ASP A 103 -5.02 -13.70 11.77
CA ASP A 103 -4.25 -14.94 11.90
C ASP A 103 -2.94 -14.96 11.08
N GLY A 104 -2.35 -13.78 10.86
CA GLY A 104 -1.10 -13.62 10.11
C GLY A 104 -1.28 -13.43 8.60
N ASP A 105 -2.49 -13.53 8.07
CA ASP A 105 -2.79 -13.36 6.64
C ASP A 105 -3.29 -11.94 6.31
N PRO A 106 -2.47 -11.08 5.66
CA PRO A 106 -2.93 -9.76 5.25
C PRO A 106 -4.04 -9.80 4.18
N ALA A 107 -4.16 -10.85 3.36
CA ALA A 107 -5.22 -10.93 2.36
C ALA A 107 -6.61 -11.05 2.99
N ALA A 108 -6.70 -11.61 4.20
CA ALA A 108 -7.96 -11.73 4.95
C ALA A 108 -8.57 -10.37 5.33
N ILE A 109 -7.82 -9.27 5.20
CA ILE A 109 -8.35 -7.91 5.34
C ILE A 109 -9.46 -7.65 4.30
N TRP A 110 -9.32 -8.15 3.08
CA TRP A 110 -10.26 -7.89 1.98
C TRP A 110 -10.86 -9.14 1.32
N THR A 111 -10.28 -10.32 1.55
CA THR A 111 -10.80 -11.57 0.98
C THR A 111 -12.13 -11.95 1.64
N GLY A 112 -13.15 -12.20 0.81
CA GLY A 112 -14.49 -12.57 1.28
C GLY A 112 -15.30 -11.42 1.89
N VAL A 113 -14.83 -10.17 1.76
CA VAL A 113 -15.60 -8.99 2.15
C VAL A 113 -16.49 -8.59 0.98
N ASP A 114 -17.81 -8.56 1.20
CA ASP A 114 -18.81 -8.24 0.18
C ASP A 114 -19.38 -6.82 0.30
N ASP A 115 -19.04 -6.10 1.38
CA ASP A 115 -19.52 -4.75 1.70
C ASP A 115 -18.37 -3.72 1.80
N GLY A 116 -18.56 -2.57 1.16
CA GLY A 116 -17.56 -1.52 1.07
C GLY A 116 -17.30 -0.79 2.40
N ASP A 117 -18.33 -0.64 3.25
CA ASP A 117 -18.17 -0.03 4.57
C ASP A 117 -17.41 -0.99 5.50
N GLU A 118 -17.70 -2.29 5.44
CA GLU A 118 -16.91 -3.30 6.15
C GLU A 118 -15.44 -3.28 5.71
N LEU A 119 -15.16 -3.24 4.41
CA LEU A 119 -13.78 -3.15 3.91
C LEU A 119 -13.09 -1.89 4.43
N LYS A 120 -13.80 -0.76 4.46
CA LYS A 120 -13.28 0.51 4.97
C LYS A 120 -12.98 0.45 6.47
N ASP A 121 -13.85 -0.16 7.26
CA ASP A 121 -13.63 -0.34 8.70
C ASP A 121 -12.39 -1.22 8.95
N ARG A 122 -12.25 -2.33 8.23
CA ARG A 122 -11.07 -3.22 8.32
C ARG A 122 -9.77 -2.52 7.93
N VAL A 123 -9.77 -1.77 6.82
CA VAL A 123 -8.58 -1.06 6.32
C VAL A 123 -8.22 0.14 7.21
N SER A 124 -9.19 0.89 7.71
CA SER A 124 -8.93 2.04 8.62
C SER A 124 -8.45 1.62 10.00
N ALA A 125 -8.72 0.37 10.42
CA ALA A 125 -8.20 -0.18 11.66
C ALA A 125 -6.70 -0.53 11.60
N LEU A 126 -6.09 -0.59 10.40
CA LEU A 126 -4.68 -0.90 10.23
C LEU A 126 -3.80 0.24 10.82
N PRO A 127 -2.84 -0.05 11.71
CA PRO A 127 -1.90 0.94 12.20
C PRO A 127 -1.21 1.72 11.08
N GLY A 128 -1.32 3.04 11.12
CA GLY A 128 -0.75 3.95 10.12
C GLY A 128 -1.62 4.21 8.89
N PHE A 129 -2.86 3.71 8.86
CA PHE A 129 -3.87 4.00 7.82
C PHE A 129 -4.87 5.04 8.33
N GLY A 130 -4.61 6.31 7.99
CA GLY A 130 -5.59 7.38 8.17
C GLY A 130 -6.61 7.43 7.02
N GLU A 131 -7.65 8.26 7.17
CA GLU A 131 -8.81 8.31 6.26
C GLU A 131 -8.43 8.38 4.77
N GLU A 132 -7.53 9.28 4.37
CA GLU A 132 -7.10 9.40 2.97
C GLU A 132 -6.44 8.10 2.48
N LYS A 133 -5.57 7.51 3.30
CA LYS A 133 -4.84 6.28 2.96
C LYS A 133 -5.80 5.11 2.81
N THR A 134 -6.76 5.00 3.71
CA THR A 134 -7.83 3.99 3.63
C THR A 134 -8.56 4.08 2.30
N LYS A 135 -9.03 5.26 1.92
CA LYS A 135 -9.76 5.46 0.65
C LYS A 135 -8.92 5.13 -0.57
N ILE A 136 -7.65 5.58 -0.59
CA ILE A 136 -6.71 5.26 -1.68
C ILE A 136 -6.45 3.75 -1.74
N PHE A 137 -6.29 3.08 -0.60
CA PHE A 137 -6.02 1.65 -0.57
C PHE A 137 -7.21 0.84 -1.11
N ILE A 138 -8.45 1.20 -0.74
CA ILE A 138 -9.65 0.57 -1.30
C ILE A 138 -9.73 0.80 -2.82
N ALA A 139 -9.45 2.02 -3.29
CA ALA A 139 -9.39 2.29 -4.72
C ALA A 139 -8.31 1.45 -5.42
N LEU A 140 -7.14 1.27 -4.81
CA LEU A 140 -6.04 0.46 -5.33
C LEU A 140 -6.47 -1.01 -5.47
N LEU A 141 -7.05 -1.58 -4.41
CA LEU A 141 -7.60 -2.94 -4.40
C LEU A 141 -8.63 -3.13 -5.53
N ALA A 142 -9.56 -2.19 -5.70
CA ALA A 142 -10.62 -2.28 -6.71
C ALA A 142 -10.12 -2.10 -8.15
N LYS A 143 -9.26 -1.10 -8.39
CA LYS A 143 -8.81 -0.72 -9.73
C LYS A 143 -7.69 -1.61 -10.25
N ARG A 144 -6.80 -2.09 -9.37
CA ARG A 144 -5.62 -2.87 -9.76
C ARG A 144 -5.75 -4.36 -9.47
N LEU A 145 -6.49 -4.76 -8.42
CA LEU A 145 -6.62 -6.17 -8.01
C LEU A 145 -8.03 -6.74 -8.16
N GLY A 146 -9.01 -5.93 -8.59
CA GLY A 146 -10.37 -6.39 -8.86
C GLY A 146 -11.23 -6.65 -7.62
N VAL A 147 -10.78 -6.26 -6.43
CA VAL A 147 -11.53 -6.40 -5.17
C VAL A 147 -12.60 -5.30 -5.09
N ARG A 148 -13.84 -5.64 -5.43
CA ARG A 148 -14.95 -4.69 -5.61
C ARG A 148 -16.19 -5.11 -4.82
N PRO A 149 -16.16 -5.05 -3.48
CA PRO A 149 -17.37 -5.25 -2.69
C PRO A 149 -18.44 -4.22 -3.05
N THR A 150 -19.69 -4.53 -2.73
CA THR A 150 -20.81 -3.61 -2.95
C THR A 150 -20.55 -2.30 -2.22
N GLY A 151 -20.62 -1.16 -2.93
CA GLY A 151 -20.40 0.16 -2.32
C GLY A 151 -18.94 0.58 -2.17
N TRP A 152 -17.96 -0.17 -2.71
CA TRP A 152 -16.54 0.21 -2.67
C TRP A 152 -16.27 1.61 -3.23
N GLU A 153 -17.02 2.06 -4.24
CA GLU A 153 -16.85 3.38 -4.84
C GLU A 153 -17.09 4.50 -3.82
N ALA A 154 -18.14 4.36 -3.00
CA ALA A 154 -18.46 5.33 -1.95
C ALA A 154 -17.42 5.27 -0.82
N ALA A 155 -17.00 4.06 -0.44
CA ALA A 155 -15.96 3.84 0.56
C ALA A 155 -14.60 4.42 0.16
N ALA A 156 -14.29 4.43 -1.13
CA ALA A 156 -13.04 4.94 -1.69
C ALA A 156 -13.11 6.38 -2.22
N ALA A 157 -14.28 7.01 -2.26
CA ALA A 157 -14.45 8.35 -2.83
C ALA A 157 -13.55 9.40 -2.13
N PRO A 158 -12.91 10.32 -2.87
CA PRO A 158 -13.04 10.54 -4.31
C PRO A 158 -12.09 9.70 -5.18
N PHE A 159 -11.32 8.77 -4.61
CA PHE A 159 -10.31 7.99 -5.33
C PHE A 159 -10.89 6.86 -6.20
N SER A 160 -12.21 6.68 -6.19
CA SER A 160 -12.93 5.71 -7.02
C SER A 160 -13.21 6.18 -8.45
N ASP A 161 -13.15 7.49 -8.73
CA ASP A 161 -13.40 8.04 -10.07
C ASP A 161 -12.17 7.94 -11.00
N ASP A 162 -12.26 8.45 -12.23
CA ASP A 162 -11.19 8.34 -13.23
C ASP A 162 -10.11 9.44 -13.14
N VAL A 163 -10.11 10.28 -12.10
CA VAL A 163 -9.11 11.34 -11.98
C VAL A 163 -7.78 10.76 -11.50
N PRO A 164 -6.64 11.11 -12.12
CA PRO A 164 -5.33 10.52 -11.80
C PRO A 164 -4.74 11.10 -10.49
N ARG A 165 -5.29 10.70 -9.35
CA ARG A 165 -4.96 11.26 -8.03
C ARG A 165 -3.86 10.53 -7.30
N SER A 166 -3.77 9.22 -7.49
CA SER A 166 -3.13 8.32 -6.52
C SER A 166 -2.46 7.11 -7.18
N ILE A 167 -1.89 6.24 -6.36
CA ILE A 167 -1.34 4.96 -6.80
C ILE A 167 -2.41 4.07 -7.45
N ALA A 168 -3.68 4.18 -7.05
CA ALA A 168 -4.77 3.40 -7.62
C ALA A 168 -4.97 3.65 -9.13
N ASP A 169 -4.50 4.82 -9.59
CA ASP A 169 -4.65 5.32 -10.97
C ASP A 169 -3.42 5.01 -11.83
N VAL A 170 -2.39 4.37 -11.26
CA VAL A 170 -1.18 3.97 -11.97
C VAL A 170 -1.36 2.56 -12.53
N GLY A 171 -1.77 2.49 -13.80
CA GLY A 171 -1.89 1.22 -14.55
C GLY A 171 -0.80 1.02 -15.61
N SER A 172 0.07 2.01 -15.81
CA SER A 172 1.17 2.00 -16.78
C SER A 172 2.16 3.14 -16.49
N PRO A 173 3.37 3.11 -17.10
CA PRO A 173 4.30 4.24 -17.03
C PRO A 173 3.70 5.57 -17.50
N GLN A 174 2.78 5.53 -18.47
CA GLN A 174 2.10 6.74 -18.96
C GLN A 174 1.16 7.32 -17.89
N THR A 175 0.32 6.49 -17.28
CA THR A 175 -0.60 6.95 -16.21
C THR A 175 0.16 7.43 -14.96
N LEU A 176 1.37 6.91 -14.69
CA LEU A 176 2.23 7.44 -13.64
C LEU A 176 2.64 8.90 -13.92
N LEU A 177 2.96 9.23 -15.17
CA LEU A 177 3.25 10.60 -15.57
C LEU A 177 2.03 11.50 -15.39
N GLU A 178 0.85 11.04 -15.81
CA GLU A 178 -0.42 11.77 -15.65
C GLU A 178 -0.71 12.08 -14.18
N VAL A 179 -0.55 11.10 -13.28
CA VAL A 179 -0.71 11.30 -11.82
C VAL A 179 0.29 12.33 -11.28
N ARG A 180 1.54 12.31 -11.74
CA ARG A 180 2.57 13.28 -11.31
C ARG A 180 2.24 14.69 -11.79
N GLU A 181 1.82 14.83 -13.04
CA GLU A 181 1.40 16.10 -13.63
C GLU A 181 0.19 16.68 -12.90
N TRP A 182 -0.82 15.85 -12.64
CA TRP A 182 -2.00 16.24 -11.88
C TRP A 182 -1.63 16.71 -10.46
N LYS A 183 -0.83 15.93 -9.71
CA LYS A 183 -0.37 16.33 -8.36
C LYS A 183 0.40 17.64 -8.38
N ARG A 184 1.22 17.88 -9.41
CA ARG A 184 1.96 19.13 -9.58
C ARG A 184 1.02 20.32 -9.85
N ALA A 185 0.02 20.14 -10.70
CA ALA A 185 -0.98 21.15 -11.00
C ALA A 185 -1.84 21.50 -9.77
N GLN A 186 -2.32 20.51 -9.03
CA GLN A 186 -3.11 20.72 -7.80
C GLN A 186 -2.31 21.43 -6.72
N LYS A 187 -1.04 21.03 -6.52
CA LYS A 187 -0.15 21.72 -5.58
C LYS A 187 0.07 23.18 -5.96
N ALA A 188 0.24 23.48 -7.26
CA ALA A 188 0.36 24.85 -7.73
C ALA A 188 -0.95 25.66 -7.52
N ALA A 189 -2.10 24.98 -7.54
CA ALA A 189 -3.41 25.56 -7.26
C ALA A 189 -3.78 25.61 -5.77
N GLY A 190 -2.90 25.15 -4.86
CA GLY A 190 -3.19 25.09 -3.42
C GLY A 190 -4.24 24.04 -3.01
N LYS A 191 -4.51 23.07 -3.89
CA LYS A 191 -5.47 21.98 -3.67
C LYS A 191 -4.79 20.71 -3.18
N SER A 192 -5.55 19.90 -2.43
CA SER A 192 -5.19 18.57 -1.96
C SER A 192 -5.54 17.49 -2.99
N LYS A 193 -5.22 16.23 -2.67
CA LYS A 193 -5.61 15.09 -3.52
C LYS A 193 -7.11 14.78 -3.47
N GLN A 194 -7.81 15.27 -2.44
CA GLN A 194 -9.23 14.99 -2.24
C GLN A 194 -10.14 16.00 -2.92
N ASP A 195 -9.57 17.09 -3.46
CA ASP A 195 -10.29 18.09 -4.27
C ASP A 195 -10.47 17.64 -5.73
#